data_AF-A0A971DR69-F1
#
_entry.id   AF-A0A971DR69-F1
#
_cell.length_a   1.000
_cell.length_b   1.000
_cell.length_c   1.000
_cell.angle_alpha   90.00
_cell.angle_beta   90.00
_cell.angle_gamma   90.00
#
_symmetry.space_group_name_H-M   'P 1'
#
loop_
_entity.id
_entity.type
_entity.pdbx_description
1 polymer ?
#
loop_
_entity_poly.entity_id
_entity_poly.type
_entity_poly.pdbx_seq_one_letter_code
_entity_poly.pdbx_strand_id
1 'polypeptide(L)'
;MNITIKRHLSLLVFFTVTTAIFAQQVGSNSPYGRYGYGLLSNQSLGASEAMGGISYGLRRSQQVNPGNPASYSKLDSLTFIFDLGVSGHYASYSDGLNKQNFYNGNLDYIAIQFPVLSKVGASIGLLPYSKVGYNYGQTRSLSDIVYEEVFRGTGGLSQIYAGIAYEPIPYFSVGANVSYLFGNFSYSSVSVPRTATGATIGEEKKKYSIRDLKYDFGAQVTFPVDKTSSFTLGAVFSPKLASKSDVYATEMMFLSDPYTNPYQNPSEVLRDDTLSSQQFHLPATYGLGVTYSNTNLLVGLDGTFQQWNGLDYPEVLDGLTPENRFNNAYRINAGAEYVVDPYSRDFFSRVRLRAGISYGNSYANVSVYNPSTNQSVGVGGFKEYGINFGLGLPFRDSMSGRLSLLNIGFGYTSQRPDLPYMIKQDMFKISLNMNINEFWFFKRQFN
;
A
#
# COMPACT_ATOMS: atom_id res chain seq x y z
N MET A 1 -12.17 -6.54 -37.76
CA MET A 1 -10.91 -6.74 -37.01
C MET A 1 -11.14 -6.55 -35.49
N ASN A 2 -12.07 -7.31 -34.85
CA ASN A 2 -12.67 -6.79 -33.60
C ASN A 2 -13.18 -7.80 -32.54
N ILE A 3 -12.89 -9.10 -32.63
CA ILE A 3 -13.35 -10.08 -31.59
C ILE A 3 -12.19 -10.91 -31.04
N THR A 4 -11.24 -11.31 -31.90
CA THR A 4 -10.06 -12.09 -31.49
C THR A 4 -9.14 -11.33 -30.53
N ILE A 5 -8.87 -10.03 -30.78
CA ILE A 5 -8.03 -9.19 -29.89
C ILE A 5 -8.68 -9.01 -28.50
N LYS A 6 -10.00 -8.81 -28.43
CA LYS A 6 -10.73 -8.71 -27.15
C LYS A 6 -10.68 -10.02 -26.36
N ARG A 7 -10.73 -11.16 -27.06
CA ARG A 7 -10.59 -12.49 -26.45
C ARG A 7 -9.17 -12.71 -25.92
N HIS A 8 -8.14 -12.27 -26.64
CA HIS A 8 -6.74 -12.35 -26.19
C HIS A 8 -6.43 -11.40 -25.03
N LEU A 9 -6.99 -10.19 -25.00
CA LEU A 9 -6.82 -9.25 -23.88
C LEU A 9 -7.55 -9.74 -22.62
N SER A 10 -8.77 -10.27 -22.78
CA SER A 10 -9.52 -10.88 -21.67
C SER A 10 -8.81 -12.14 -21.16
N LEU A 11 -8.22 -12.95 -22.05
CA LEU A 11 -7.37 -14.08 -21.67
C LEU A 11 -6.09 -13.63 -20.96
N LEU A 12 -5.48 -12.50 -21.35
CA LEU A 12 -4.30 -11.96 -20.65
C LEU A 12 -4.65 -11.46 -19.25
N VAL A 13 -5.81 -10.79 -19.10
CA VAL A 13 -6.36 -10.38 -17.79
C VAL A 13 -6.71 -11.63 -16.96
N PHE A 14 -7.34 -12.65 -17.55
CA PHE A 14 -7.62 -13.90 -16.84
C PHE A 14 -6.33 -14.65 -16.47
N PHE A 15 -5.32 -14.64 -17.34
CA PHE A 15 -4.04 -15.31 -17.10
C PHE A 15 -3.23 -14.61 -16.00
N THR A 16 -3.24 -13.27 -15.97
CA THR A 16 -2.64 -12.46 -14.89
C THR A 16 -3.39 -12.60 -13.57
N VAL A 17 -4.72 -12.74 -13.60
CA VAL A 17 -5.51 -13.09 -12.42
C VAL A 17 -5.19 -14.52 -11.94
N THR A 18 -5.00 -15.50 -12.84
CA THR A 18 -4.66 -16.87 -12.43
C THR A 18 -3.22 -17.01 -11.91
N THR A 19 -2.24 -16.26 -12.42
CA THR A 19 -0.87 -16.29 -11.86
C THR A 19 -0.81 -15.63 -10.48
N ALA A 20 -1.71 -14.68 -10.18
CA ALA A 20 -1.87 -14.16 -8.82
C ALA A 20 -2.43 -15.21 -7.85
N ILE A 21 -3.18 -16.21 -8.32
CA ILE A 21 -3.69 -17.33 -7.51
C ILE A 21 -2.57 -18.35 -7.18
N PHE A 22 -1.53 -18.45 -8.03
CA PHE A 22 -0.36 -19.29 -7.77
C PHE A 22 0.73 -18.62 -6.89
N ALA A 23 0.51 -17.38 -6.43
CA ALA A 23 1.39 -16.77 -5.45
C ALA A 23 1.24 -17.49 -4.09
N GLN A 24 2.27 -18.24 -3.72
CA GLN A 24 2.39 -18.84 -2.41
C GLN A 24 2.52 -17.72 -1.38
N GLN A 25 1.43 -17.44 -0.64
CA GLN A 25 1.27 -16.46 0.45
C GLN A 25 0.77 -15.07 -0.01
N VAL A 26 -0.48 -14.77 0.33
CA VAL A 26 -1.08 -13.44 0.20
C VAL A 26 -0.57 -12.56 1.36
N GLY A 27 0.11 -11.46 1.05
CA GLY A 27 0.65 -10.55 2.06
C GLY A 27 1.87 -9.77 1.58
N SER A 28 2.55 -9.08 2.49
CA SER A 28 3.81 -8.36 2.21
C SER A 28 5.08 -9.20 2.37
N ASN A 29 4.96 -10.39 2.99
CA ASN A 29 6.05 -11.29 3.39
C ASN A 29 7.23 -10.62 4.10
N SER A 30 7.07 -9.43 4.68
CA SER A 30 8.17 -8.69 5.28
C SER A 30 8.21 -8.91 6.80
N PRO A 31 9.35 -9.33 7.36
CA PRO A 31 9.57 -9.33 8.81
C PRO A 31 9.21 -8.03 9.53
N TYR A 32 9.38 -6.87 8.87
CA TYR A 32 9.01 -5.57 9.42
C TYR A 32 7.50 -5.38 9.55
N GLY A 33 6.70 -6.19 8.85
CA GLY A 33 5.24 -6.22 9.00
C GLY A 33 4.76 -6.68 10.39
N ARG A 34 5.66 -7.21 11.24
CA ARG A 34 5.36 -7.54 12.64
C ARG A 34 5.09 -6.31 13.51
N TYR A 35 5.67 -5.17 13.17
CA TYR A 35 5.68 -4.01 14.06
C TYR A 35 4.57 -3.02 13.68
N GLY A 36 3.99 -2.38 14.70
CA GLY A 36 2.95 -1.38 14.54
C GLY A 36 1.72 -1.88 13.78
N TYR A 37 1.37 -1.18 12.70
CA TYR A 37 0.24 -1.49 11.84
C TYR A 37 0.64 -2.33 10.61
N GLY A 38 1.85 -2.87 10.59
CA GLY A 38 2.43 -3.56 9.43
C GLY A 38 3.14 -2.62 8.45
N LEU A 39 3.32 -3.05 7.21
CA LEU A 39 3.86 -2.16 6.19
C LEU A 39 2.77 -1.24 5.65
N LEU A 40 2.97 0.08 5.75
CA LEU A 40 2.05 1.08 5.21
C LEU A 40 2.05 1.03 3.68
N SER A 41 0.87 1.11 3.08
CA SER A 41 0.71 1.18 1.63
C SER A 41 0.70 2.64 1.18
N ASN A 42 1.46 2.95 0.13
CA ASN A 42 1.35 4.26 -0.53
C ASN A 42 0.03 4.33 -1.31
N GLN A 43 -0.68 5.46 -1.21
CA GLN A 43 -1.97 5.66 -1.89
C GLN A 43 -1.82 6.20 -3.31
N SER A 44 -0.67 5.93 -3.93
CA SER A 44 -0.30 6.36 -5.27
C SER A 44 -0.77 5.33 -6.29
N LEU A 45 -1.68 5.72 -7.18
CA LEU A 45 -2.32 4.79 -8.12
C LEU A 45 -1.61 4.77 -9.49
N GLY A 46 -1.38 3.57 -10.03
CA GLY A 46 -1.01 3.33 -11.43
C GLY A 46 0.17 4.17 -11.92
N ALA A 47 -0.10 5.20 -12.72
CA ALA A 47 0.96 6.07 -13.24
C ALA A 47 1.68 6.89 -12.17
N SER A 48 0.97 7.29 -11.10
CA SER A 48 1.57 8.00 -9.97
C SER A 48 2.67 7.13 -9.35
N GLU A 49 2.41 5.84 -9.16
CA GLU A 49 3.41 4.89 -8.68
C GLU A 49 4.62 4.79 -9.62
N ALA A 50 4.40 4.71 -10.94
CA ALA A 50 5.49 4.68 -11.92
C ALA A 50 6.35 5.97 -11.94
N MET A 51 5.82 7.09 -11.45
CA MET A 51 6.52 8.36 -11.26
C MET A 51 7.06 8.52 -9.82
N GLY A 52 7.43 7.40 -9.19
CA GLY A 52 7.98 7.41 -7.84
C GLY A 52 6.95 7.71 -6.75
N GLY A 53 5.66 7.79 -7.06
CA GLY A 53 4.56 7.97 -6.09
C GLY A 53 4.01 9.40 -5.97
N ILE A 54 4.43 10.35 -6.81
CA ILE A 54 3.89 11.72 -6.79
C ILE A 54 2.39 11.73 -7.05
N SER A 55 1.61 12.46 -6.25
CA SER A 55 0.15 12.47 -6.26
C SER A 55 -0.45 13.83 -5.87
N TYR A 56 0.16 14.62 -4.98
CA TYR A 56 -0.51 15.78 -4.40
C TYR A 56 -0.71 16.92 -5.41
N GLY A 57 0.28 17.19 -6.25
CA GLY A 57 0.19 18.16 -7.36
C GLY A 57 -0.44 17.60 -8.65
N LEU A 58 -0.75 16.30 -8.71
CA LEU A 58 -1.30 15.68 -9.92
C LEU A 58 -2.79 15.99 -10.09
N ARG A 59 -3.11 16.67 -11.19
CA ARG A 59 -4.48 17.02 -11.57
C ARG A 59 -4.78 16.55 -12.99
N ARG A 60 -5.24 15.30 -13.13
CA ARG A 60 -5.50 14.66 -14.44
C ARG A 60 -6.91 14.13 -14.54
N SER A 61 -7.49 14.18 -15.74
CA SER A 61 -8.84 13.67 -16.04
C SER A 61 -8.86 12.23 -16.56
N GLN A 62 -7.75 11.52 -16.48
CA GLN A 62 -7.58 10.18 -17.07
C GLN A 62 -7.21 9.13 -16.02
N GLN A 63 -7.09 9.51 -14.74
CA GLN A 63 -6.69 8.62 -13.67
C GLN A 63 -7.30 9.11 -12.37
N VAL A 64 -7.66 8.16 -11.51
CA VAL A 64 -8.19 8.48 -10.19
C VAL A 64 -7.01 8.79 -9.26
N ASN A 65 -7.12 9.87 -8.48
CA ASN A 65 -6.08 10.28 -7.55
C ASN A 65 -6.63 10.49 -6.13
N PRO A 66 -6.76 9.42 -5.32
CA PRO A 66 -7.17 9.52 -3.93
C PRO A 66 -6.14 10.14 -3.02
N GLY A 67 -4.87 10.23 -3.45
CA GLY A 67 -3.82 10.90 -2.71
C GLY A 67 -4.12 12.37 -2.45
N ASN A 68 -4.83 13.06 -3.37
CA ASN A 68 -5.38 14.40 -3.14
C ASN A 68 -6.83 14.49 -3.66
N PRO A 69 -7.85 14.51 -2.78
CA PRO A 69 -9.24 14.53 -3.20
C PRO A 69 -9.61 15.75 -4.05
N ALA A 70 -8.93 16.89 -3.91
CA ALA A 70 -9.21 18.07 -4.73
C ALA A 70 -9.03 17.83 -6.24
N SER A 71 -8.25 16.81 -6.62
CA SER A 71 -8.03 16.44 -8.02
C SER A 71 -9.31 15.98 -8.73
N TYR A 72 -10.33 15.50 -8.01
CA TYR A 72 -11.53 14.92 -8.64
C TYR A 72 -12.36 15.95 -9.41
N SER A 73 -12.20 17.24 -9.11
CA SER A 73 -12.94 18.31 -9.80
C SER A 73 -12.56 18.42 -11.28
N LYS A 74 -11.41 17.85 -11.69
CA LYS A 74 -10.91 17.87 -13.07
C LYS A 74 -11.43 16.67 -13.87
N LEU A 75 -12.74 16.63 -14.09
CA LEU A 75 -13.39 15.68 -14.99
C LEU A 75 -14.20 16.41 -16.05
N ASP A 76 -14.20 15.86 -17.26
CA ASP A 76 -15.22 16.24 -18.23
C ASP A 76 -16.56 15.63 -17.82
N SER A 77 -17.64 16.39 -17.98
CA SER A 77 -19.00 16.17 -17.47
C SER A 77 -19.65 14.84 -17.83
N LEU A 78 -19.13 14.13 -18.84
CA LEU A 78 -19.65 12.83 -19.29
C LEU A 78 -18.67 11.67 -19.05
N THR A 79 -17.59 11.89 -18.31
CA THR A 79 -16.50 10.93 -18.14
C THR A 79 -16.69 10.04 -16.93
N PHE A 80 -16.78 8.75 -17.14
CA PHE A 80 -16.62 7.76 -16.08
C PHE A 80 -15.23 7.14 -16.15
N ILE A 81 -14.54 7.05 -15.02
CA ILE A 81 -13.24 6.42 -14.90
C ILE A 81 -13.36 5.20 -14.00
N PHE A 82 -12.97 4.04 -14.52
CA PHE A 82 -12.74 2.83 -13.74
C PHE A 82 -11.26 2.48 -13.76
N ASP A 83 -10.67 2.30 -12.58
CA ASP A 83 -9.24 2.14 -12.39
C ASP A 83 -8.96 0.92 -11.50
N LEU A 84 -8.24 -0.07 -12.04
CA LEU A 84 -7.91 -1.33 -11.36
C LEU A 84 -6.41 -1.55 -11.39
N GLY A 85 -5.79 -1.80 -10.24
CA GLY A 85 -4.36 -2.09 -10.11
C GLY A 85 -4.09 -3.44 -9.47
N VAL A 86 -3.22 -4.24 -10.09
CA VAL A 86 -2.68 -5.48 -9.53
C VAL A 86 -1.16 -5.48 -9.63
N SER A 87 -0.48 -6.19 -8.73
CA SER A 87 0.97 -6.28 -8.77
C SER A 87 1.52 -7.61 -8.29
N GLY A 88 2.68 -7.97 -8.85
CA GLY A 88 3.53 -9.05 -8.39
C GLY A 88 4.80 -8.48 -7.77
N HIS A 89 5.24 -9.08 -6.67
CA HIS A 89 6.46 -8.70 -5.95
C HIS A 89 7.41 -9.89 -5.88
N TYR A 90 8.69 -9.61 -6.09
CA TYR A 90 9.80 -10.47 -5.77
C TYR A 90 10.62 -9.79 -4.68
N ALA A 91 10.71 -10.41 -3.51
CA ALA A 91 11.42 -9.86 -2.37
C ALA A 91 12.60 -10.76 -2.00
N SER A 92 13.74 -10.15 -1.69
CA SER A 92 14.96 -10.81 -1.28
C SER A 92 15.40 -10.24 0.06
N TYR A 93 15.49 -11.09 1.08
CA TYR A 93 15.90 -10.72 2.44
C TYR A 93 17.29 -11.22 2.73
N SER A 94 18.06 -10.43 3.46
CA SER A 94 19.36 -10.83 3.95
C SER A 94 19.61 -10.29 5.35
N ASP A 95 20.08 -11.18 6.23
CA ASP A 95 20.57 -10.87 7.58
C ASP A 95 22.11 -10.68 7.59
N GLY A 96 22.74 -10.67 6.42
CA GLY A 96 24.20 -10.62 6.23
C GLY A 96 24.88 -11.99 6.07
N LEU A 97 24.25 -13.08 6.53
CA LEU A 97 24.77 -14.46 6.46
C LEU A 97 23.94 -15.33 5.53
N ASN A 98 22.62 -15.24 5.65
CA ASN A 98 21.63 -15.97 4.91
C ASN A 98 20.91 -15.04 3.92
N LYS A 99 20.33 -15.67 2.89
CA LYS A 99 19.48 -15.00 1.91
C LYS A 99 18.24 -15.84 1.63
N GLN A 100 17.08 -15.21 1.64
CA GLN A 100 15.81 -15.87 1.33
C GLN A 100 14.98 -15.03 0.36
N ASN A 101 14.29 -15.70 -0.56
CA ASN A 101 13.49 -15.05 -1.60
C ASN A 101 12.01 -15.40 -1.44
N PHE A 102 11.14 -14.43 -1.73
CA PHE A 102 9.69 -14.54 -1.63
C PHE A 102 9.01 -13.98 -2.88
N TYR A 103 7.84 -14.53 -3.22
CA TYR A 103 7.04 -14.14 -4.39
C TYR A 103 5.59 -13.92 -3.98
N ASN A 104 5.07 -12.71 -4.19
CA ASN A 104 3.75 -12.33 -3.70
C ASN A 104 2.93 -11.65 -4.79
N GLY A 105 1.64 -11.97 -4.87
CA GLY A 105 0.65 -11.28 -5.69
C GLY A 105 -0.26 -10.42 -4.82
N ASN A 106 -0.59 -9.21 -5.26
CA ASN A 106 -1.44 -8.28 -4.53
C ASN A 106 -2.46 -7.61 -5.46
N LEU A 107 -3.69 -7.45 -4.96
CA LEU A 107 -4.61 -6.43 -5.46
C LEU A 107 -4.18 -5.10 -4.84
N ASP A 108 -3.81 -4.14 -5.68
CA ASP A 108 -3.33 -2.83 -5.20
C ASP A 108 -4.49 -1.88 -4.97
N TYR A 109 -5.50 -1.86 -5.84
CA TYR A 109 -6.67 -1.00 -5.66
C TYR A 109 -7.79 -1.28 -6.66
N ILE A 110 -8.99 -0.82 -6.31
CA ILE A 110 -10.12 -0.62 -7.22
C ILE A 110 -10.65 0.78 -6.96
N ALA A 111 -10.71 1.63 -7.98
CA ALA A 111 -11.18 3.00 -7.82
C ALA A 111 -12.06 3.42 -8.99
N ILE A 112 -13.04 4.26 -8.67
CA ILE A 112 -14.02 4.80 -9.60
C ILE A 112 -14.08 6.30 -9.42
N GLN A 113 -14.18 7.06 -10.50
CA GLN A 113 -14.37 8.51 -10.46
C GLN A 113 -15.39 8.94 -11.51
N PHE A 114 -16.29 9.85 -11.12
CA PHE A 114 -17.36 10.33 -11.98
C PHE A 114 -17.73 11.79 -11.66
N PRO A 115 -18.16 12.58 -12.65
CA PRO A 115 -18.69 13.91 -12.44
C PRO A 115 -20.09 13.83 -11.81
N VAL A 116 -20.37 14.75 -10.89
CA VAL A 116 -21.70 14.89 -10.27
C VAL A 116 -22.42 16.10 -10.86
N LEU A 117 -21.72 17.24 -10.92
CA LEU A 117 -22.19 18.50 -11.50
C LEU A 117 -21.05 19.16 -12.27
N SER A 118 -21.34 20.24 -12.99
CA SER A 118 -20.28 21.10 -13.52
C SER A 118 -19.36 21.54 -12.38
N LYS A 119 -18.05 21.29 -12.51
CA LYS A 119 -17.01 21.56 -11.51
C LYS A 119 -17.06 20.73 -10.22
N VAL A 120 -17.93 19.71 -10.15
CA VAL A 120 -18.02 18.79 -9.00
C VAL A 120 -17.75 17.37 -9.47
N GLY A 121 -16.74 16.75 -8.89
CA GLY A 121 -16.40 15.34 -9.14
C GLY A 121 -16.44 14.54 -7.85
N ALA A 122 -16.74 13.25 -7.97
CA ALA A 122 -16.74 12.31 -6.87
C ALA A 122 -15.90 11.08 -7.22
N SER A 123 -15.43 10.40 -6.19
CA SER A 123 -14.70 9.14 -6.32
C SER A 123 -15.08 8.17 -5.22
N ILE A 124 -15.07 6.88 -5.54
CA ILE A 124 -15.23 5.78 -4.57
C ILE A 124 -14.17 4.74 -4.89
N GLY A 125 -13.55 4.16 -3.87
CA GLY A 125 -12.59 3.09 -4.11
C GLY A 125 -12.25 2.27 -2.88
N LEU A 126 -11.60 1.14 -3.13
CA LEU A 126 -11.08 0.19 -2.15
C LEU A 126 -9.56 0.14 -2.31
N LEU A 127 -8.85 0.42 -1.23
CA LEU A 127 -7.40 0.52 -1.16
C LEU A 127 -6.89 -0.22 0.09
N PRO A 128 -5.78 -0.96 0.05
CA PRO A 128 -5.08 -1.35 1.25
C PRO A 128 -4.45 -0.10 1.89
N TYR A 129 -4.58 0.02 3.21
CA TYR A 129 -3.89 1.04 4.02
C TYR A 129 -2.60 0.49 4.61
N SER A 130 -2.63 -0.75 5.10
CA SER A 130 -1.43 -1.45 5.57
C SER A 130 -1.52 -2.95 5.33
N LYS A 131 -0.37 -3.62 5.28
CA LYS A 131 -0.27 -5.06 5.00
C LYS A 131 0.60 -5.75 6.05
N VAL A 132 0.08 -6.84 6.62
CA VAL A 132 0.82 -7.75 7.51
C VAL A 132 0.82 -9.13 6.87
N GLY A 133 2.02 -9.62 6.59
CA GLY A 133 2.24 -10.98 6.14
C GLY A 133 3.68 -11.35 6.42
N TYR A 134 3.91 -12.32 7.30
CA TYR A 134 5.23 -12.90 7.51
C TYR A 134 5.10 -14.30 8.12
N ASN A 135 6.07 -15.16 7.80
CA ASN A 135 6.23 -16.48 8.38
C ASN A 135 7.72 -16.80 8.36
N TYR A 136 8.37 -16.64 9.50
CA TYR A 136 9.79 -16.93 9.66
C TYR A 136 10.01 -17.64 10.99
N GLY A 137 11.04 -18.47 11.06
CA GLY A 137 11.39 -19.17 12.28
C GLY A 137 12.89 -19.32 12.45
N GLN A 138 13.29 -19.60 13.68
CA GLN A 138 14.67 -19.83 14.05
C GLN A 138 14.74 -20.99 15.05
N THR A 139 15.76 -21.84 14.88
CA THR A 139 16.10 -22.86 15.88
C THR A 139 16.82 -22.20 17.05
N ARG A 140 16.33 -22.41 18.27
CA ARG A 140 16.93 -21.97 19.53
C ARG A 140 17.25 -23.17 20.41
N SER A 141 18.19 -22.97 21.33
CA SER A 141 18.52 -23.94 22.37
C SER A 141 18.50 -23.26 23.74
N LEU A 142 17.87 -23.92 24.72
CA LEU A 142 17.87 -23.50 26.11
C LEU A 142 18.10 -24.73 26.98
N SER A 143 19.21 -24.76 27.73
CA SER A 143 19.52 -25.80 28.72
C SER A 143 19.19 -27.22 28.24
N ASP A 144 19.81 -27.63 27.13
CA ASP A 144 19.67 -28.94 26.46
C ASP A 144 18.37 -29.20 25.68
N ILE A 145 17.41 -28.28 25.70
CA ILE A 145 16.20 -28.35 24.87
C ILE A 145 16.42 -27.55 23.58
N VAL A 146 16.34 -28.24 22.44
CA VAL A 146 16.33 -27.59 21.13
C VAL A 146 14.88 -27.43 20.69
N TYR A 147 14.48 -26.21 20.34
CA TYR A 147 13.15 -25.92 19.85
C TYR A 147 13.21 -24.97 18.65
N GLU A 148 12.19 -25.03 17.82
CA GLU A 148 11.98 -24.11 16.70
C GLU A 148 10.95 -23.06 17.12
N GLU A 149 11.35 -21.79 17.08
CA GLU A 149 10.47 -20.66 17.35
C GLU A 149 10.02 -20.07 16.01
N VAL A 150 8.72 -20.09 15.73
CA VAL A 150 8.14 -19.64 14.48
C VAL A 150 7.20 -18.47 14.74
N PHE A 151 7.46 -17.35 14.07
CA PHE A 151 6.65 -16.15 14.13
C PHE A 151 5.81 -16.01 12.86
N ARG A 152 4.50 -15.84 13.06
CA ARG A 152 3.52 -15.74 11.99
C ARG A 152 2.66 -14.49 12.20
N GLY A 153 2.43 -13.75 11.12
CA GLY A 153 1.54 -12.61 11.14
C GLY A 153 0.75 -12.53 9.85
N THR A 154 -0.56 -12.31 9.96
CA THR A 154 -1.44 -12.10 8.81
C THR A 154 -2.45 -11.00 9.08
N GLY A 155 -2.85 -10.32 8.01
CA GLY A 155 -3.89 -9.30 8.04
C GLY A 155 -3.43 -7.94 7.52
N GLY A 156 -3.94 -6.88 8.13
CA GLY A 156 -3.68 -5.50 7.73
C GLY A 156 -4.95 -4.68 7.64
N LEU A 157 -4.79 -3.39 7.34
CA LEU A 157 -5.90 -2.45 7.18
C LEU A 157 -6.24 -2.27 5.71
N SER A 158 -7.53 -2.31 5.40
CA SER A 158 -8.10 -1.86 4.14
C SER A 158 -8.97 -0.64 4.39
N GLN A 159 -9.13 0.20 3.37
CA GLN A 159 -10.01 1.35 3.40
C GLN A 159 -10.95 1.32 2.20
N ILE A 160 -12.25 1.52 2.46
CA ILE A 160 -13.20 1.94 1.43
C ILE A 160 -13.39 3.44 1.61
N TYR A 161 -13.11 4.21 0.57
CA TYR A 161 -13.26 5.66 0.61
C TYR A 161 -14.39 6.12 -0.33
N ALA A 162 -15.03 7.20 0.06
CA ALA A 162 -15.89 8.01 -0.78
C ALA A 162 -15.45 9.46 -0.67
N GLY A 163 -15.38 10.14 -1.80
CA GLY A 163 -14.78 11.45 -1.92
C GLY A 163 -15.56 12.38 -2.82
N ILE A 164 -15.49 13.68 -2.52
CA ILE A 164 -16.07 14.75 -3.34
C ILE A 164 -15.08 15.91 -3.46
N ALA A 165 -15.08 16.55 -4.62
CA ALA A 165 -14.29 17.73 -4.89
C ALA A 165 -15.09 18.79 -5.63
N TYR A 166 -14.74 20.04 -5.37
CA TYR A 166 -15.38 21.21 -5.95
C TYR A 166 -14.32 22.23 -6.36
N GLU A 167 -14.51 22.84 -7.53
CA GLU A 167 -13.74 24.01 -7.99
C GLU A 167 -14.59 25.29 -7.84
N PRO A 168 -14.57 25.94 -6.66
CA PRO A 168 -15.36 27.16 -6.40
C PRO A 168 -14.95 28.34 -7.30
N ILE A 169 -13.65 28.49 -7.52
CA ILE A 169 -13.05 29.56 -8.33
C ILE A 169 -12.18 28.88 -9.39
N PRO A 170 -12.09 29.42 -10.62
CA PRO A 170 -11.23 28.82 -11.64
C PRO A 170 -9.83 28.58 -11.10
N TYR A 171 -9.32 27.38 -11.35
CA TYR A 171 -7.99 26.92 -10.93
C TYR A 171 -7.77 26.70 -9.43
N PHE A 172 -8.78 26.90 -8.58
CA PHE A 172 -8.72 26.57 -7.17
C PHE A 172 -9.72 25.45 -6.86
N SER A 173 -9.22 24.28 -6.47
CA SER A 173 -9.99 23.10 -6.16
C SER A 173 -9.83 22.70 -4.70
N VAL A 174 -10.91 22.27 -4.07
CA VAL A 174 -10.92 21.68 -2.73
C VAL A 174 -11.64 20.34 -2.78
N GLY A 175 -11.27 19.41 -1.92
CA GLY A 175 -11.94 18.12 -1.82
C GLY A 175 -11.76 17.48 -0.47
N ALA A 176 -12.62 16.50 -0.19
CA ALA A 176 -12.56 15.70 1.02
C ALA A 176 -12.87 14.23 0.71
N ASN A 177 -12.17 13.33 1.39
CA ASN A 177 -12.49 11.90 1.43
C ASN A 177 -12.93 11.51 2.85
N VAL A 178 -13.94 10.65 2.91
CA VAL A 178 -14.29 9.87 4.10
C VAL A 178 -13.95 8.42 3.79
N SER A 179 -13.12 7.83 4.64
CA SER A 179 -12.62 6.47 4.48
C SER A 179 -13.02 5.62 5.67
N TYR A 180 -13.74 4.52 5.42
CA TYR A 180 -13.96 3.49 6.43
C TYR A 180 -12.78 2.54 6.44
N LEU A 181 -11.95 2.63 7.49
CA LEU A 181 -10.85 1.73 7.77
C LEU A 181 -11.38 0.48 8.44
N PHE A 182 -11.01 -0.69 7.91
CA PHE A 182 -11.34 -1.97 8.51
C PHE A 182 -10.22 -2.98 8.27
N GLY A 183 -9.98 -3.81 9.27
CA GLY A 183 -8.96 -4.85 9.16
C GLY A 183 -8.88 -5.71 10.39
N ASN A 184 -8.36 -6.91 10.21
CA ASN A 184 -8.04 -7.82 11.31
C ASN A 184 -6.54 -8.05 11.30
N PHE A 185 -5.98 -8.20 12.49
CA PHE A 185 -4.58 -8.55 12.71
C PHE A 185 -4.53 -9.83 13.52
N SER A 186 -3.65 -10.73 13.12
CA SER A 186 -3.35 -11.94 13.87
C SER A 186 -1.85 -12.11 13.93
N TYR A 187 -1.30 -12.07 15.13
CA TYR A 187 0.09 -12.36 15.43
C TYR A 187 0.17 -13.65 16.23
N SER A 188 1.05 -14.55 15.84
CA SER A 188 1.26 -15.84 16.49
C SER A 188 2.75 -16.10 16.64
N SER A 189 3.14 -16.57 17.82
CA SER A 189 4.47 -17.09 18.14
C SER A 189 4.29 -18.53 18.56
N VAL A 190 4.97 -19.45 17.86
CA VAL A 190 4.83 -20.89 18.09
C VAL A 190 6.19 -21.47 18.46
N SER A 191 6.25 -22.23 19.55
CA SER A 191 7.45 -22.92 20.01
C SER A 191 7.28 -24.43 19.85
N VAL A 192 8.07 -25.02 18.96
CA VAL A 192 8.03 -26.44 18.60
C VAL A 192 9.25 -27.17 19.15
N PRO A 193 9.14 -27.99 20.21
CA PRO A 193 10.26 -28.78 20.73
C PRO A 193 10.74 -29.81 19.70
N ARG A 194 12.06 -29.89 19.46
CA ARG A 194 12.67 -30.85 18.51
C ARG A 194 13.21 -32.11 19.18
N THR A 195 13.63 -32.02 20.43
CA THR A 195 14.30 -33.12 21.15
C THR A 195 13.40 -33.86 22.15
N ALA A 196 12.15 -33.42 22.34
CA ALA A 196 11.23 -34.00 23.32
C ALA A 196 10.05 -34.72 22.62
N THR A 197 10.14 -36.05 22.53
CA THR A 197 9.06 -36.89 21.99
C THR A 197 7.80 -36.78 22.85
N GLY A 198 6.68 -36.37 22.25
CA GLY A 198 5.40 -36.22 22.95
C GLY A 198 5.21 -34.89 23.69
N ALA A 199 6.15 -33.95 23.57
CA ALA A 199 5.97 -32.60 24.10
C ALA A 199 4.91 -31.83 23.31
N THR A 200 4.17 -30.98 24.02
CA THR A 200 3.21 -30.07 23.42
C THR A 200 3.90 -28.85 22.81
N ILE A 201 3.26 -28.28 21.80
CA ILE A 201 3.65 -27.07 21.09
C ILE A 201 2.90 -25.90 21.72
N GLY A 202 3.64 -24.89 22.20
CA GLY A 202 3.03 -23.65 22.71
C GLY A 202 2.74 -22.66 21.59
N GLU A 203 1.54 -22.10 21.57
CA GLU A 203 1.18 -20.93 20.74
C GLU A 203 0.77 -19.77 21.64
N GLU A 204 1.47 -18.65 21.52
CA GLU A 204 0.97 -17.34 21.95
C GLU A 204 0.36 -16.63 20.74
N LYS A 205 -0.90 -16.22 20.83
CA LYS A 205 -1.64 -15.59 19.74
C LYS A 205 -2.34 -14.33 20.21
N LYS A 206 -2.16 -13.25 19.45
CA LYS A 206 -2.81 -11.96 19.66
C LYS A 206 -3.62 -11.59 18.43
N LYS A 207 -4.90 -11.33 18.62
CA LYS A 207 -5.83 -10.90 17.56
C LYS A 207 -6.52 -9.62 17.94
N TYR A 208 -6.70 -8.72 16.97
CA TYR A 208 -7.50 -7.51 17.15
C TYR A 208 -8.08 -7.06 15.81
N SER A 209 -9.13 -6.26 15.87
CA SER A 209 -9.85 -5.75 14.70
C SER A 209 -10.02 -4.25 14.81
N ILE A 210 -9.52 -3.50 13.84
CA ILE A 210 -9.64 -2.04 13.83
C ILE A 210 -10.75 -1.67 12.87
N ARG A 211 -11.65 -0.79 13.32
CA ARG A 211 -12.74 -0.23 12.53
C ARG A 211 -12.87 1.23 12.86
N ASP A 212 -12.65 2.11 11.89
CA ASP A 212 -12.65 3.54 12.16
C ASP A 212 -12.96 4.38 10.91
N LEU A 213 -13.29 5.65 11.12
CA LEU A 213 -13.53 6.63 10.07
C LEU A 213 -12.35 7.59 9.98
N LYS A 214 -11.66 7.54 8.84
CA LYS A 214 -10.57 8.46 8.50
C LYS A 214 -11.08 9.54 7.56
N TYR A 215 -10.58 10.75 7.76
CA TYR A 215 -10.90 11.92 6.95
C TYR A 215 -9.63 12.42 6.25
N ASP A 216 -9.75 12.80 4.98
CA ASP A 216 -8.65 13.42 4.24
C ASP A 216 -9.17 14.68 3.56
N PHE A 217 -8.47 15.79 3.76
CA PHE A 217 -8.80 17.07 3.14
C PHE A 217 -7.71 17.44 2.14
N GLY A 218 -8.11 17.89 0.97
CA GLY A 218 -7.20 18.25 -0.11
C GLY A 218 -7.52 19.63 -0.68
N ALA A 219 -6.48 20.33 -1.11
CA ALA A 219 -6.58 21.55 -1.90
C ALA A 219 -5.58 21.49 -3.05
N GLN A 220 -5.96 22.09 -4.18
CA GLN A 220 -5.08 22.27 -5.34
C GLN A 220 -5.26 23.67 -5.93
N VAL A 221 -4.14 24.29 -6.30
CA VAL A 221 -4.10 25.57 -7.01
C VAL A 221 -3.30 25.40 -8.29
N THR A 222 -3.91 25.67 -9.43
CA THR A 222 -3.25 25.59 -10.74
C THR A 222 -2.94 27.00 -11.25
N PHE A 223 -1.68 27.27 -11.58
CA PHE A 223 -1.22 28.50 -12.21
C PHE A 223 -0.95 28.22 -13.68
N PRO A 224 -1.81 28.68 -14.62
CA PRO A 224 -1.51 28.60 -16.04
C PRO A 224 -0.34 29.52 -16.36
N VAL A 225 0.71 28.99 -16.98
CA VAL A 225 1.86 29.78 -17.47
C VAL A 225 1.58 30.25 -18.90
N ASP A 226 1.01 29.36 -19.71
CA ASP A 226 0.70 29.55 -21.11
C ASP A 226 -0.44 28.60 -21.51
N LYS A 227 -0.84 28.60 -22.80
CA LYS A 227 -2.02 27.83 -23.26
C LYS A 227 -1.88 26.33 -23.05
N THR A 228 -0.65 25.82 -22.98
CA THR A 228 -0.34 24.39 -22.88
C THR A 228 0.35 24.00 -21.59
N SER A 229 0.88 24.96 -20.82
CA SER A 229 1.71 24.70 -19.66
C SER A 229 1.12 25.30 -18.38
N SER A 230 1.22 24.56 -17.28
CA SER A 230 0.72 24.97 -15.97
C SER A 230 1.54 24.41 -14.83
N PHE A 231 1.63 25.17 -13.74
CA PHE A 231 2.08 24.67 -12.44
C PHE A 231 0.87 24.34 -11.57
N THR A 232 0.92 23.26 -10.81
CA THR A 232 -0.10 22.92 -9.82
C THR A 232 0.56 22.69 -8.47
N LEU A 233 0.10 23.41 -7.46
CA LEU A 233 0.43 23.19 -6.06
C LEU A 233 -0.70 22.39 -5.42
N GLY A 234 -0.37 21.37 -4.65
CA GLY A 234 -1.31 20.54 -3.93
C GLY A 234 -0.93 20.44 -2.45
N ALA A 235 -1.94 20.49 -1.60
CA ALA A 235 -1.79 20.28 -0.16
C ALA A 235 -2.84 19.28 0.33
N VAL A 236 -2.45 18.42 1.26
CA VAL A 236 -3.33 17.40 1.86
C VAL A 236 -3.11 17.35 3.36
N PHE A 237 -4.20 17.19 4.10
CA PHE A 237 -4.20 17.04 5.54
C PHE A 237 -5.14 15.92 5.98
N SER A 238 -4.62 14.99 6.77
CA SER A 238 -5.40 13.95 7.43
C SER A 238 -5.22 14.13 8.94
N PRO A 239 -6.29 14.40 9.73
CA PRO A 239 -6.17 14.55 11.17
C PRO A 239 -5.80 13.23 11.88
N LYS A 240 -5.23 13.36 13.09
CA LYS A 240 -4.97 12.23 13.99
C LYS A 240 -6.29 11.52 14.31
N LEU A 241 -6.26 10.18 14.33
CA LEU A 241 -7.42 9.36 14.67
C LEU A 241 -7.17 8.63 15.99
N ALA A 242 -8.10 8.76 16.93
CA ALA A 242 -8.03 8.10 18.22
C ALA A 242 -8.82 6.78 18.19
N SER A 243 -8.26 5.76 17.52
CA SER A 243 -8.93 4.46 17.42
C SER A 243 -8.79 3.65 18.70
N LYS A 244 -9.77 2.78 18.95
CA LYS A 244 -9.74 1.80 20.03
C LYS A 244 -10.15 0.44 19.51
N SER A 245 -9.56 -0.60 20.07
CA SER A 245 -9.89 -1.98 19.74
C SER A 245 -9.63 -2.88 20.94
N ASP A 246 -10.32 -4.01 20.97
CA ASP A 246 -10.08 -5.06 21.94
C ASP A 246 -8.99 -6.00 21.40
N VAL A 247 -8.06 -6.38 22.27
CA VAL A 247 -7.01 -7.34 21.96
C VAL A 247 -7.32 -8.66 22.64
N TYR A 248 -7.58 -9.68 21.82
CA TYR A 248 -7.76 -11.05 22.25
C TYR A 248 -6.39 -11.73 22.33
N ALA A 249 -5.96 -12.10 23.52
CA ALA A 249 -4.67 -12.72 23.78
C ALA A 249 -4.89 -14.12 24.34
N THR A 250 -4.38 -15.12 23.61
CA THR A 250 -4.48 -16.53 23.99
C THR A 250 -3.10 -17.16 24.09
N GLU A 251 -2.93 -18.03 25.08
CA GLU A 251 -1.75 -18.89 25.23
C GLU A 251 -2.25 -20.32 25.40
N MET A 252 -1.91 -21.19 24.44
CA MET A 252 -2.46 -22.53 24.34
C MET A 252 -1.37 -23.54 24.00
N MET A 253 -1.56 -24.77 24.45
CA MET A 253 -0.72 -25.91 24.12
C MET A 253 -1.44 -26.84 23.14
N PHE A 254 -0.72 -27.39 22.17
CA PHE A 254 -1.24 -28.30 21.15
C PHE A 254 -0.37 -29.55 21.01
N LEU A 255 -0.93 -30.67 20.55
CA LEU A 255 -0.12 -31.87 20.23
C LEU A 255 0.54 -31.79 18.84
N SER A 256 0.11 -30.86 17.99
CA SER A 256 0.74 -30.57 16.70
C SER A 256 0.59 -29.09 16.34
N ASP A 257 1.35 -28.60 15.37
CA ASP A 257 1.35 -27.18 15.02
C ASP A 257 -0.03 -26.74 14.52
N PRO A 258 -0.74 -25.82 15.22
CA PRO A 258 -2.08 -25.39 14.87
C PRO A 258 -2.16 -24.68 13.51
N TYR A 259 -1.03 -24.24 12.94
CA TYR A 259 -1.00 -23.73 11.57
C TYR A 259 -1.16 -24.83 10.51
N THR A 260 -0.64 -26.03 10.78
CA THR A 260 -0.74 -27.19 9.87
C THR A 260 -2.00 -28.01 10.12
N ASN A 261 -2.46 -28.07 11.37
CA ASN A 261 -3.68 -28.77 11.79
C ASN A 261 -4.65 -27.80 12.51
N PRO A 262 -5.30 -26.88 11.77
CA PRO A 262 -6.09 -25.79 12.34
C PRO A 262 -7.38 -26.22 13.06
N TYR A 263 -7.82 -27.45 12.88
CA TYR A 263 -9.02 -28.01 13.53
C TYR A 263 -8.70 -28.75 14.84
N GLN A 264 -7.43 -28.83 15.22
CA GLN A 264 -7.04 -29.49 16.46
C GLN A 264 -7.43 -28.62 17.67
N ASN A 265 -8.11 -29.24 18.64
CA ASN A 265 -8.37 -28.59 19.92
C ASN A 265 -7.07 -28.46 20.74
N PRO A 266 -6.90 -27.38 21.50
CA PRO A 266 -5.77 -27.26 22.40
C PRO A 266 -5.81 -28.40 23.43
N SER A 267 -4.64 -28.94 23.77
CA SER A 267 -4.49 -29.89 24.88
C SER A 267 -4.63 -29.19 26.23
N GLU A 268 -4.23 -27.93 26.30
CA GLU A 268 -4.33 -27.09 27.50
C GLU A 268 -4.48 -25.62 27.09
N VAL A 269 -5.26 -24.85 27.86
CA VAL A 269 -5.43 -23.41 27.69
C VAL A 269 -4.81 -22.73 28.92
N LEU A 270 -3.66 -22.09 28.72
CA LEU A 270 -2.92 -21.39 29.78
C LEU A 270 -3.47 -19.97 29.99
N ARG A 271 -3.88 -19.33 28.90
CA ARG A 271 -4.50 -18.00 28.92
C ARG A 271 -5.55 -17.87 27.81
N ASP A 272 -6.68 -17.27 28.16
CA ASP A 272 -7.69 -16.79 27.21
C ASP A 272 -8.27 -15.50 27.78
N ASP A 273 -7.81 -14.36 27.27
CA ASP A 273 -8.04 -13.05 27.86
C ASP A 273 -8.41 -12.02 26.79
N THR A 274 -9.26 -11.07 27.17
CA THR A 274 -9.67 -9.94 26.32
C THR A 274 -9.28 -8.63 26.99
N LEU A 275 -8.24 -8.00 26.44
CA LEU A 275 -7.82 -6.67 26.85
C LEU A 275 -8.70 -5.64 26.14
N SER A 276 -9.72 -5.15 26.84
CA SER A 276 -10.70 -4.23 26.27
C SER A 276 -10.15 -2.81 26.09
N SER A 277 -10.69 -2.09 25.10
CA SER A 277 -10.51 -0.64 24.92
C SER A 277 -9.04 -0.18 24.80
N GLN A 278 -8.19 -1.01 24.20
CA GLN A 278 -6.80 -0.66 23.94
C GLN A 278 -6.71 0.44 22.88
N GLN A 279 -5.76 1.38 23.05
CA GLN A 279 -5.62 2.54 22.17
C GLN A 279 -4.78 2.19 20.94
N PHE A 280 -5.28 2.55 19.75
CA PHE A 280 -4.63 2.34 18.46
C PHE A 280 -4.65 3.66 17.66
N HIS A 281 -3.88 4.65 18.08
CA HIS A 281 -3.89 5.95 17.44
C HIS A 281 -3.19 5.94 16.05
N LEU A 282 -3.82 6.55 15.04
CA LEU A 282 -3.21 6.81 13.74
C LEU A 282 -2.74 8.26 13.64
N PRO A 283 -1.62 8.54 12.95
CA PRO A 283 -0.99 9.85 12.94
C PRO A 283 -1.79 10.89 12.18
N ALA A 284 -1.56 12.16 12.52
CA ALA A 284 -1.83 13.24 11.57
C ALA A 284 -0.84 13.16 10.40
N THR A 285 -1.33 13.34 9.18
CA THR A 285 -0.53 13.33 7.94
C THR A 285 -0.65 14.68 7.23
N TYR A 286 0.48 15.20 6.78
CA TYR A 286 0.60 16.43 6.01
C TYR A 286 1.30 16.09 4.69
N GLY A 287 0.69 16.49 3.58
CA GLY A 287 1.24 16.30 2.23
C GLY A 287 1.33 17.63 1.50
N LEU A 288 2.45 17.87 0.84
CA LEU A 288 2.65 19.01 -0.06
C LEU A 288 3.26 18.50 -1.36
N GLY A 289 2.79 19.03 -2.49
CA GLY A 289 3.34 18.66 -3.79
C GLY A 289 3.26 19.78 -4.80
N VAL A 290 4.23 19.79 -5.72
CA VAL A 290 4.28 20.69 -6.87
C VAL A 290 4.41 19.86 -8.13
N THR A 291 3.69 20.26 -9.17
CA THR A 291 3.77 19.61 -10.48
C THR A 291 3.78 20.66 -11.57
N TYR A 292 4.75 20.56 -12.47
CA TYR A 292 4.75 21.24 -13.75
C TYR A 292 4.20 20.30 -14.82
N SER A 293 3.25 20.76 -15.62
CA SER A 293 2.70 19.99 -16.73
C SER A 293 2.65 20.82 -17.99
N ASN A 294 3.12 20.24 -19.09
CA ASN A 294 2.93 20.68 -20.46
C ASN A 294 2.33 19.52 -21.28
N THR A 295 2.05 19.72 -22.57
CA THR A 295 1.51 18.73 -23.51
C THR A 295 2.34 17.44 -23.55
N ASN A 296 3.67 17.55 -23.50
CA ASN A 296 4.60 16.45 -23.69
C ASN A 296 5.33 16.01 -22.43
N LEU A 297 5.37 16.85 -21.40
CA LEU A 297 6.18 16.64 -20.21
C LEU A 297 5.37 16.94 -18.95
N LEU A 298 5.47 16.06 -17.96
CA LEU A 298 5.04 16.33 -16.60
C LEU A 298 6.23 16.06 -15.68
N VAL A 299 6.47 16.93 -14.72
CA VAL A 299 7.47 16.74 -13.66
C VAL A 299 6.83 17.12 -12.34
N GLY A 300 7.05 16.35 -11.29
CA GLY A 300 6.53 16.66 -9.96
C GLY A 300 7.46 16.26 -8.84
N LEU A 301 7.24 16.91 -7.70
CA LEU A 301 7.92 16.67 -6.43
C LEU A 301 6.88 16.73 -5.32
N ASP A 302 6.85 15.70 -4.49
CA ASP A 302 5.96 15.58 -3.34
C ASP A 302 6.74 15.29 -2.07
N GLY A 303 6.23 15.82 -0.95
CA GLY A 303 6.68 15.54 0.40
C GLY A 303 5.51 15.16 1.29
N THR A 304 5.64 14.07 2.03
CA THR A 304 4.69 13.60 3.04
C THR A 304 5.36 13.58 4.40
N PHE A 305 4.67 14.05 5.44
CA PHE A 305 5.10 14.00 6.82
C PHE A 305 3.99 13.42 7.71
N GLN A 306 4.31 12.43 8.53
CA GLN A 306 3.39 11.73 9.42
C GLN A 306 3.90 11.75 10.86
N GLN A 307 3.06 12.23 11.78
CA GLN A 307 3.39 12.40 13.19
C GLN A 307 3.10 11.13 13.99
N TRP A 308 3.97 10.12 13.85
CA TRP A 308 3.83 8.85 14.55
C TRP A 308 4.47 8.80 15.94
N ASN A 309 5.47 9.65 16.21
CA ASN A 309 6.19 9.62 17.47
C ASN A 309 5.25 9.95 18.65
N GLY A 310 5.30 9.15 19.72
CA GLY A 310 4.46 9.32 20.91
C GLY A 310 2.99 8.95 20.70
N LEU A 311 2.65 8.18 19.66
CA LEU A 311 1.31 7.65 19.49
C LEU A 311 1.05 6.44 20.39
N ASP A 312 -0.13 6.43 20.99
CA ASP A 312 -0.61 5.32 21.81
C ASP A 312 -0.87 4.09 20.94
N TYR A 313 -0.21 3.01 21.32
CA TYR A 313 -0.35 1.67 20.76
C TYR A 313 -0.12 0.67 21.89
N PRO A 314 -0.78 -0.49 21.91
CA PRO A 314 -0.79 -1.35 23.09
C PRO A 314 0.56 -2.04 23.32
N GLU A 315 1.17 -1.81 24.48
CA GLU A 315 2.48 -2.37 24.84
C GLU A 315 2.49 -3.90 24.86
N VAL A 316 1.34 -4.53 25.10
CA VAL A 316 1.20 -5.99 25.06
C VAL A 316 1.57 -6.60 23.70
N LEU A 317 1.56 -5.82 22.61
CA LEU A 317 1.82 -6.32 21.26
C LEU A 317 3.31 -6.36 20.92
N ASP A 318 4.11 -5.44 21.43
CA ASP A 318 5.53 -5.29 21.04
C ASP A 318 6.51 -5.04 22.19
N GLY A 319 6.02 -4.78 23.40
CA GLY A 319 6.84 -4.51 24.59
C GLY A 319 7.62 -3.19 24.52
N LEU A 320 7.27 -2.27 23.61
CA LEU A 320 7.92 -0.98 23.46
C LEU A 320 7.15 0.14 24.18
N THR A 321 7.83 1.21 24.58
CA THR A 321 7.16 2.41 25.09
C THR A 321 6.73 3.32 23.93
N PRO A 322 5.72 4.20 24.10
CA PRO A 322 5.27 5.11 23.04
C PRO A 322 6.37 5.99 22.43
N GLU A 323 7.40 6.36 23.20
CA GLU A 323 8.51 7.21 22.77
C GLU A 323 9.51 6.48 21.86
N ASN A 324 9.63 5.16 22.02
CA ASN A 324 10.61 4.35 21.29
C ASN A 324 9.98 3.50 20.19
N ARG A 325 8.65 3.31 20.21
CA ARG A 325 7.93 2.46 19.25
C ARG A 325 7.92 3.02 17.83
N PHE A 326 7.68 4.32 17.70
CA PHE A 326 7.46 4.94 16.40
C PHE A 326 8.35 6.16 16.17
N ASN A 327 8.82 6.31 14.93
CA ASN A 327 9.46 7.53 14.45
C ASN A 327 8.46 8.33 13.62
N ASN A 328 8.57 9.66 13.66
CA ASN A 328 7.92 10.48 12.65
C ASN A 328 8.40 10.05 11.26
N ALA A 329 7.45 9.75 10.37
CA ALA A 329 7.75 9.27 9.03
C ALA A 329 7.71 10.43 8.05
N TYR A 330 8.73 10.53 7.22
CA TYR A 330 8.77 11.46 6.10
C TYR A 330 9.04 10.68 4.82
N ARG A 331 8.41 11.12 3.73
CA ARG A 331 8.62 10.56 2.39
C ARG A 331 8.76 11.69 1.40
N ILE A 332 9.74 11.57 0.50
CA ILE A 332 9.95 12.49 -0.61
C ILE A 332 9.88 11.67 -1.89
N ASN A 333 9.10 12.16 -2.85
CA ASN A 333 8.86 11.48 -4.11
C ASN A 333 9.09 12.49 -5.24
N ALA A 334 9.85 12.09 -6.26
CA ALA A 334 10.06 12.90 -7.44
C ALA A 334 9.86 12.04 -8.68
N GLY A 335 9.25 12.60 -9.73
CA GLY A 335 9.00 11.84 -10.94
C GLY A 335 8.65 12.70 -12.14
N ALA A 336 8.74 12.06 -13.30
CA ALA A 336 8.44 12.68 -14.58
C ALA A 336 7.71 11.72 -15.51
N GLU A 337 6.88 12.28 -16.39
CA GLU A 337 6.28 11.61 -17.53
C GLU A 337 6.64 12.37 -18.80
N TYR A 338 7.04 11.63 -19.83
CA TYR A 338 7.32 12.17 -21.16
C TYR A 338 6.53 11.43 -22.23
N VAL A 339 5.99 12.17 -23.20
CA VAL A 339 5.30 11.65 -24.38
C VAL A 339 5.73 12.45 -25.60
N VAL A 340 6.11 11.77 -26.68
CA VAL A 340 6.64 12.41 -27.90
C VAL A 340 5.58 13.28 -28.55
N ASP A 341 4.41 12.71 -28.82
CA ASP A 341 3.25 13.43 -29.31
C ASP A 341 1.98 12.67 -28.93
N PRO A 342 1.16 13.18 -27.99
CA PRO A 342 -0.06 12.51 -27.57
C PRO A 342 -1.14 12.44 -28.67
N TYR A 343 -1.04 13.25 -29.73
CA TYR A 343 -2.01 13.33 -30.82
C TYR A 343 -1.56 12.66 -32.12
N SER A 344 -0.30 12.20 -32.18
CA SER A 344 0.24 11.51 -33.35
C SER A 344 -0.60 10.30 -33.74
N ARG A 345 -0.63 9.97 -35.03
CA ARG A 345 -1.26 8.73 -35.53
C ARG A 345 -0.46 7.49 -35.15
N ASP A 346 0.84 7.64 -34.97
CA ASP A 346 1.76 6.55 -34.63
C ASP A 346 1.57 6.12 -33.19
N PHE A 347 1.47 4.81 -32.98
CA PHE A 347 1.26 4.24 -31.65
C PHE A 347 2.41 4.58 -30.69
N PHE A 348 3.66 4.40 -31.15
CA PHE A 348 4.86 4.60 -30.32
C PHE A 348 5.04 6.06 -29.89
N SER A 349 4.66 7.03 -30.74
CA SER A 349 4.73 8.45 -30.40
C SER A 349 3.79 8.85 -29.27
N ARG A 350 2.71 8.08 -29.06
CA ARG A 350 1.74 8.29 -27.98
C ARG A 350 2.08 7.54 -26.67
N VAL A 351 3.09 6.67 -26.68
CA VAL A 351 3.49 5.93 -25.47
C VAL A 351 4.01 6.92 -24.43
N ARG A 352 3.49 6.81 -23.21
CA ARG A 352 3.91 7.63 -22.07
C ARG A 352 5.04 6.92 -21.33
N LEU A 353 6.22 7.51 -21.31
CA LEU A 353 7.36 7.03 -20.54
C LEU A 353 7.35 7.71 -19.18
N ARG A 354 7.55 6.94 -18.11
CA ARG A 354 7.56 7.45 -16.74
C ARG A 354 8.79 6.95 -16.01
N ALA A 355 9.34 7.82 -15.17
CA ALA A 355 10.39 7.48 -14.25
C ALA A 355 10.20 8.27 -12.96
N GLY A 356 10.64 7.72 -11.84
CA GLY A 356 10.66 8.43 -10.58
C GLY A 356 11.51 7.75 -9.53
N ILE A 357 11.75 8.49 -8.46
CA ILE A 357 12.51 8.09 -7.30
C ILE A 357 11.70 8.41 -6.04
N SER A 358 11.89 7.60 -5.01
CA SER A 358 11.34 7.88 -3.69
C SER A 358 12.35 7.60 -2.59
N TYR A 359 12.23 8.35 -1.51
CA TYR A 359 13.03 8.19 -0.31
C TYR A 359 12.11 8.36 0.90
N GLY A 360 12.29 7.52 1.92
CA GLY A 360 11.59 7.69 3.19
C GLY A 360 12.25 6.91 4.31
N ASN A 361 11.77 7.13 5.53
CA ASN A 361 12.16 6.36 6.71
C ASN A 361 11.03 5.47 7.21
N SER A 362 11.40 4.46 7.99
CA SER A 362 10.44 3.63 8.71
C SER A 362 9.71 4.45 9.77
N TYR A 363 8.39 4.27 9.82
CA TYR A 363 7.56 4.78 10.91
C TYR A 363 7.67 3.92 12.17
N ALA A 364 7.95 2.62 12.04
CA ALA A 364 8.05 1.67 13.14
C ALA A 364 9.51 1.36 13.46
N ASN A 365 9.79 1.27 14.76
CA ASN A 365 11.07 0.81 15.27
C ASN A 365 11.02 -0.65 15.69
N VAL A 366 12.20 -1.25 15.75
CA VAL A 366 12.43 -2.64 16.10
C VAL A 366 13.45 -2.72 17.22
N SER A 367 13.15 -3.51 18.25
CA SER A 367 14.14 -3.92 19.25
C SER A 367 15.10 -4.93 18.65
N VAL A 368 16.39 -4.59 18.64
CA VAL A 368 17.45 -5.39 18.02
C VAL A 368 18.28 -6.06 19.11
N TYR A 369 18.53 -7.36 18.92
CA TYR A 369 19.36 -8.17 19.81
C TYR A 369 20.48 -8.83 19.00
N ASN A 370 21.63 -9.01 19.63
CA ASN A 370 22.72 -9.75 19.04
C ASN A 370 22.33 -11.24 18.97
N PRO A 371 22.38 -11.89 17.80
CA PRO A 371 21.92 -13.28 17.65
C PRO A 371 22.80 -14.30 18.38
N SER A 372 24.04 -13.96 18.72
CA SER A 372 24.98 -14.86 19.42
C SER A 372 24.98 -14.68 20.93
N THR A 373 24.85 -13.44 21.42
CA THR A 373 24.91 -13.13 22.86
C THR A 373 23.55 -12.83 23.48
N ASN A 374 22.51 -12.69 22.66
CA ASN A 374 21.16 -12.27 23.05
C ASN A 374 21.10 -10.93 23.83
N GLN A 375 22.16 -10.12 23.72
CA GLN A 375 22.22 -8.80 24.34
C GLN A 375 21.50 -7.78 23.46
N SER A 376 20.80 -6.83 24.09
CA SER A 376 20.15 -5.73 23.38
C SER A 376 21.19 -4.81 22.73
N VAL A 377 21.02 -4.57 21.43
CA VAL A 377 21.84 -3.65 20.63
C VAL A 377 21.21 -2.26 20.62
N GLY A 378 19.89 -2.18 20.73
CA GLY A 378 19.13 -0.94 20.78
C GLY A 378 17.79 -1.06 20.04
N VAL A 379 17.17 0.09 19.79
CA VAL A 379 15.92 0.22 19.06
C VAL A 379 16.18 1.04 17.79
N GLY A 380 15.81 0.51 16.63
CA GLY A 380 16.13 1.15 15.34
C GLY A 380 15.14 0.85 14.23
N GLY A 381 15.17 1.67 13.19
CA GLY A 381 14.35 1.55 12.00
C GLY A 381 15.17 1.23 10.75
N PHE A 382 14.63 1.63 9.61
CA PHE A 382 15.30 1.51 8.32
C PHE A 382 14.97 2.71 7.43
N LYS A 383 15.79 2.90 6.40
CA LYS A 383 15.58 3.87 5.32
C LYS A 383 15.19 3.13 4.06
N GLU A 384 14.17 3.63 3.37
CA GLU A 384 13.66 3.08 2.14
C GLU A 384 14.07 3.96 0.95
N TYR A 385 14.66 3.32 -0.07
CA TYR A 385 15.01 3.95 -1.33
C TYR A 385 14.27 3.25 -2.46
N GLY A 386 13.50 3.99 -3.24
CA GLY A 386 12.71 3.47 -4.36
C GLY A 386 13.12 4.09 -5.69
N ILE A 387 13.15 3.28 -6.74
CA ILE A 387 13.26 3.72 -8.12
C ILE A 387 12.13 3.06 -8.91
N ASN A 388 11.42 3.84 -9.71
CA ASN A 388 10.27 3.40 -10.46
C ASN A 388 10.40 3.81 -11.92
N PHE A 389 9.98 2.91 -12.81
CA PHE A 389 9.85 3.15 -14.24
C PHE A 389 8.49 2.64 -14.70
N GLY A 390 7.92 3.25 -15.72
CA GLY A 390 6.69 2.71 -16.26
C GLY A 390 6.35 3.20 -17.66
N LEU A 391 5.43 2.45 -18.28
CA LEU A 391 4.94 2.66 -19.62
C LEU A 391 3.43 2.81 -19.57
N GLY A 392 2.91 3.91 -20.09
CA GLY A 392 1.48 4.10 -20.35
C GLY A 392 1.19 3.84 -21.82
N LEU A 393 0.51 2.73 -22.10
CA LEU A 393 0.11 2.32 -23.44
C LEU A 393 -1.29 2.83 -23.74
N PRO A 394 -1.44 3.81 -24.65
CA PRO A 394 -2.73 4.33 -25.04
C PRO A 394 -3.47 3.34 -25.93
N PHE A 395 -4.71 3.03 -25.57
CA PHE A 395 -5.62 2.34 -26.49
C PHE A 395 -6.94 3.13 -26.55
N ARG A 396 -7.48 3.23 -27.77
CA ARG A 396 -8.79 3.86 -27.97
C ARG A 396 -9.84 2.79 -27.82
N ASP A 397 -10.84 3.07 -26.99
CA ASP A 397 -12.04 2.26 -27.01
C ASP A 397 -12.75 2.44 -28.35
N SER A 398 -13.06 1.33 -29.01
CA SER A 398 -13.68 1.30 -30.33
C SER A 398 -15.15 1.70 -30.33
N MET A 399 -15.79 1.78 -29.16
CA MET A 399 -17.18 2.25 -28.99
C MET A 399 -17.27 3.73 -28.59
N SER A 400 -16.53 4.18 -27.57
CA SER A 400 -16.62 5.56 -27.07
C SER A 400 -15.65 6.55 -27.73
N GLY A 401 -14.62 6.07 -28.44
CA GLY A 401 -13.57 6.89 -29.04
C GLY A 401 -12.63 7.57 -28.01
N ARG A 402 -12.85 7.33 -26.71
CA ARG A 402 -12.06 7.91 -25.61
C ARG A 402 -10.76 7.14 -25.39
N LEU A 403 -9.76 7.85 -24.88
CA LEU A 403 -8.43 7.31 -24.61
C LEU A 403 -8.46 6.58 -23.26
N SER A 404 -8.25 5.27 -23.30
CA SER A 404 -7.96 4.45 -22.12
C SER A 404 -6.46 4.15 -22.06
N LEU A 405 -5.95 3.83 -20.87
CA LEU A 405 -4.52 3.62 -20.65
C LEU A 405 -4.28 2.27 -19.96
N LEU A 406 -3.41 1.47 -20.54
CA LEU A 406 -2.81 0.32 -19.88
C LEU A 406 -1.45 0.74 -19.36
N ASN A 407 -1.27 0.76 -18.05
CA ASN A 407 -0.04 1.16 -17.40
C ASN A 407 0.70 -0.09 -16.91
N ILE A 408 1.96 -0.20 -17.29
CA ILE A 408 2.88 -1.22 -16.81
C ILE A 408 3.95 -0.51 -16.00
N GLY A 409 4.11 -0.89 -14.73
CA GLY A 409 5.08 -0.32 -13.81
C GLY A 409 6.13 -1.35 -13.39
N PHE A 410 7.36 -0.88 -13.24
CA PHE A 410 8.48 -1.61 -12.67
C PHE A 410 9.03 -0.77 -11.52
N GLY A 411 9.05 -1.33 -10.31
CA GLY A 411 9.56 -0.68 -9.11
C GLY A 411 10.68 -1.51 -8.50
N TYR A 412 11.72 -0.85 -8.01
CA TYR A 412 12.73 -1.45 -7.17
C TYR A 412 12.84 -0.64 -5.88
N THR A 413 12.70 -1.30 -4.74
CA THR A 413 12.76 -0.68 -3.42
C THR A 413 13.78 -1.40 -2.56
N SER A 414 14.67 -0.67 -1.89
CA SER A 414 15.68 -1.20 -0.99
C SER A 414 15.49 -0.59 0.40
N GLN A 415 15.19 -1.44 1.39
CA GLN A 415 15.10 -1.07 2.79
C GLN A 415 16.43 -1.38 3.47
N ARG A 416 17.12 -0.33 3.90
CA ARG A 416 18.44 -0.38 4.52
C ARG A 416 18.31 -0.12 6.02
N PRO A 417 18.64 -1.10 6.87
CA PRO A 417 18.55 -0.93 8.31
C PRO A 417 19.54 0.09 8.86
N ASP A 418 19.17 0.73 9.98
CA ASP A 418 20.05 1.68 10.69
C ASP A 418 21.00 0.97 11.67
N LEU A 419 20.67 -0.23 12.15
CA LEU A 419 21.46 -1.02 13.10
C LEU A 419 21.96 -2.35 12.50
N PRO A 420 23.09 -2.90 12.97
CA PRO A 420 23.52 -4.25 12.61
C PRO A 420 22.52 -5.31 13.08
N TYR A 421 22.54 -6.50 12.48
CA TYR A 421 21.64 -7.64 12.77
C TYR A 421 20.17 -7.45 12.37
N MET A 422 19.79 -6.28 11.87
CA MET A 422 18.51 -6.08 11.21
C MET A 422 18.52 -6.60 9.77
N ILE A 423 17.36 -6.97 9.26
CA ILE A 423 17.21 -7.62 7.95
C ILE A 423 17.17 -6.56 6.84
N LYS A 424 18.11 -6.62 5.90
CA LYS A 424 18.02 -5.83 4.66
C LYS A 424 16.99 -6.47 3.72
N GLN A 425 16.16 -5.65 3.09
CA GLN A 425 15.16 -6.13 2.12
C GLN A 425 15.31 -5.39 0.79
N ASP A 426 15.42 -6.16 -0.29
CA ASP A 426 15.37 -5.64 -1.65
C ASP A 426 14.11 -6.22 -2.33
N MET A 427 13.24 -5.35 -2.83
CA MET A 427 11.96 -5.71 -3.42
C MET A 427 11.87 -5.19 -4.85
N PHE A 428 11.55 -6.09 -5.77
CA PHE A 428 11.19 -5.77 -7.13
C PHE A 428 9.69 -5.95 -7.32
N LYS A 429 9.02 -4.94 -7.88
CA LYS A 429 7.58 -4.91 -8.10
C LYS A 429 7.31 -4.76 -9.59
N ILE A 430 6.40 -5.58 -10.12
CA ILE A 430 5.78 -5.37 -11.43
C ILE A 430 4.30 -5.06 -11.17
N SER A 431 3.83 -3.91 -11.63
CA SER A 431 2.42 -3.53 -11.54
C SER A 431 1.77 -3.46 -12.91
N LEU A 432 0.53 -3.91 -12.98
CA LEU A 432 -0.35 -3.75 -14.13
C LEU A 432 -1.57 -2.98 -13.68
N ASN A 433 -1.84 -1.88 -14.38
CA ASN A 433 -2.98 -1.04 -14.10
C ASN A 433 -3.75 -0.75 -15.39
N MET A 434 -5.08 -0.84 -15.31
CA MET A 434 -5.96 -0.49 -16.41
C MET A 434 -6.88 0.65 -15.98
N ASN A 435 -6.84 1.73 -16.75
CA ASN A 435 -7.75 2.85 -16.63
C ASN A 435 -8.70 2.87 -17.83
N ILE A 436 -9.99 2.64 -17.57
CA ILE A 436 -11.06 2.64 -18.56
C ILE A 436 -11.82 3.96 -18.45
N ASN A 437 -11.83 4.73 -19.54
CA ASN A 437 -12.60 5.95 -19.66
C ASN A 437 -13.83 5.70 -20.55
N GLU A 438 -15.02 5.78 -19.97
CA GLU A 438 -16.29 5.50 -20.68
C GLU A 438 -17.31 6.63 -20.50
N PHE A 439 -18.39 6.62 -21.29
CA PHE A 439 -19.51 7.53 -21.14
C PHE A 439 -20.44 7.07 -20.02
N TRP A 440 -20.74 7.96 -19.08
CA TRP A 440 -21.78 7.74 -18.09
C TRP A 440 -23.16 8.04 -18.70
N PHE A 441 -24.18 7.21 -18.42
CA PHE A 441 -25.57 7.34 -18.88
C PHE A 441 -25.90 7.12 -20.37
N PHE A 442 -25.07 6.41 -21.16
CA PHE A 442 -25.51 6.01 -22.50
C PHE A 442 -26.61 4.94 -22.43
N LYS A 443 -27.87 5.30 -22.72
CA LYS A 443 -28.97 4.33 -22.85
C LYS A 443 -28.68 3.43 -24.04
N ARG A 444 -28.41 2.16 -23.76
CA ARG A 444 -28.25 1.12 -24.78
C ARG A 444 -29.58 0.92 -25.50
N GLN A 445 -29.65 1.25 -26.78
CA GLN A 445 -30.68 0.71 -27.66
C GLN A 445 -30.20 -0.68 -28.08
N PHE A 446 -30.86 -1.72 -27.58
CA PHE A 446 -30.74 -3.06 -28.15
C PHE A 446 -31.67 -3.08 -29.37
N ASN A 447 -31.11 -3.30 -30.55
CA ASN A 447 -31.87 -3.59 -31.76
C ASN A 447 -32.19 -5.08 -31.83
#